data_AF-A0A090TT28-F1
#
_entry.id   AF-A0A090TT28-F1
#
_cell.length_a   1.000
_cell.length_b   1.000
_cell.length_c   1.000
_cell.angle_alpha   90.00
_cell.angle_beta   90.00
_cell.angle_gamma   90.00
#
_symmetry.space_group_name_H-M   'P 1'
#
loop_
_entity.id
_entity.type
_entity.pdbx_description
1 polymer ?
#
loop_
_entity_poly.entity_id
_entity_poly.type
_entity_poly.pdbx_seq_one_letter_code
_entity_poly.pdbx_strand_id
1 'polypeptide(L)'
;MIEKWRNTFNKRHEYDFSHEVYEAMNGCLACKACASQCPIKVDVPSFRARFLNLYYTRYQRPAKDYLVANIETMLPYMAKVPKVVNFALKQPLVQKLTEKSVGYIDAPLLSVPTLKSRIKHQPVLEFNLEQLQAIPTAQRQDYVCIVQDPFTSFYDAQVVEDFAKLILKLGKKPVMLPFKPNGKATHIKGFLAQFAKSAQNTADFLAEVAALDIPLVGVDPALVLCYRDEYTEILAQERGDFDVLTVHEWLTPILKDVEPSSVLMKQTGICLRTVLKNQNAKCRKRVGQYFPALWRAPHDGSSWLLWYGGHVWS
;
A
#
# COMPACT_ATOMS: atom_id res chain seq x y z
N MET A 1 -19.74 -10.98 27.18
CA MET A 1 -19.61 -9.49 27.22
C MET A 1 -19.40 -8.98 28.64
N ILE A 2 -20.23 -9.39 29.61
CA ILE A 2 -20.14 -8.97 31.01
C ILE A 2 -18.74 -9.25 31.61
N GLU A 3 -18.17 -10.43 31.34
CA GLU A 3 -16.82 -10.78 31.82
C GLU A 3 -15.71 -9.87 31.26
N LYS A 4 -15.76 -9.53 29.97
CA LYS A 4 -14.80 -8.59 29.37
C LYS A 4 -14.87 -7.21 30.00
N TRP A 5 -16.08 -6.73 30.28
CA TRP A 5 -16.29 -5.48 31.04
C TRP A 5 -15.70 -5.60 32.44
N ARG A 6 -16.03 -6.65 33.19
CA ARG A 6 -15.46 -6.90 34.52
C ARG A 6 -13.93 -6.90 34.50
N ASN A 7 -13.31 -7.66 33.60
CA ASN A 7 -11.85 -7.75 33.48
C ASN A 7 -11.20 -6.40 33.12
N THR A 8 -11.86 -5.60 32.27
CA THR A 8 -11.35 -4.29 31.89
C THR A 8 -11.40 -3.30 33.06
N PHE A 9 -12.47 -3.33 33.87
CA PHE A 9 -12.63 -2.46 35.03
C PHE A 9 -11.75 -2.91 36.22
N ASN A 10 -11.53 -4.22 36.37
CA ASN A 10 -10.68 -4.79 37.41
C ASN A 10 -9.18 -4.76 37.10
N LYS A 11 -8.77 -4.22 35.94
CA LYS A 11 -7.36 -4.09 35.51
C LYS A 11 -6.44 -3.44 36.56
N ARG A 12 -6.98 -2.59 37.45
CA ARG A 12 -6.23 -1.91 38.52
C ARG A 12 -6.13 -2.69 39.83
N HIS A 13 -6.93 -3.74 40.01
CA HIS A 13 -7.06 -4.46 41.28
C HIS A 13 -6.39 -5.83 41.26
N GLU A 14 -6.19 -6.42 40.07
CA GLU A 14 -5.54 -7.72 39.90
C GLU A 14 -4.34 -7.57 38.96
N TYR A 15 -3.17 -8.06 39.39
CA TYR A 15 -1.97 -8.07 38.56
C TYR A 15 -2.12 -9.08 37.43
N ASP A 16 -1.84 -8.63 36.20
CA ASP A 16 -1.87 -9.47 35.01
C ASP A 16 -0.73 -9.12 34.06
N PHE A 17 0.21 -10.04 33.90
CA PHE A 17 1.38 -9.89 33.02
C PHE A 17 1.00 -9.59 31.55
N SER A 18 -0.19 -9.99 31.09
CA SER A 18 -0.64 -9.68 29.73
C SER A 18 -0.76 -8.18 29.46
N HIS A 19 -0.90 -7.34 30.50
CA HIS A 19 -0.91 -5.89 30.32
C HIS A 19 0.47 -5.32 30.00
N GLU A 20 1.53 -5.85 30.60
CA GLU A 20 2.91 -5.45 30.29
C GLU A 20 3.27 -5.87 28.85
N VAL A 21 2.90 -7.09 28.47
CA VAL A 21 3.07 -7.58 27.09
C VAL A 21 2.25 -6.71 26.11
N TYR A 22 1.03 -6.32 26.48
CA TYR A 22 0.21 -5.43 25.66
C TYR A 22 0.87 -4.07 25.45
N GLU A 23 1.46 -3.47 26.48
CA GLU A 23 2.15 -2.18 26.34
C GLU A 23 3.36 -2.28 25.41
N ALA A 24 4.18 -3.32 25.56
CA ALA A 24 5.30 -3.59 24.66
C ALA A 24 4.85 -3.79 23.20
N MET A 25 3.81 -4.63 23.01
CA MET A 25 3.28 -4.92 21.68
C MET A 25 2.58 -3.70 21.05
N ASN A 26 1.91 -2.86 21.84
CA ASN A 26 1.22 -1.68 21.34
C ASN A 26 2.19 -0.58 20.85
N GLY A 27 3.46 -0.60 21.30
CA GLY A 27 4.53 0.27 20.79
C GLY A 27 5.09 -0.14 19.42
N CYS A 28 4.81 -1.36 18.94
CA CYS A 28 5.29 -1.83 17.65
C CYS A 28 4.46 -1.25 16.48
N LEU A 29 5.14 -0.68 15.48
CA LEU A 29 4.55 -0.10 14.27
C LEU A 29 4.12 -1.14 13.22
N ALA A 30 4.41 -2.43 13.44
CA ALA A 30 4.17 -3.51 12.47
C ALA A 30 4.86 -3.31 11.10
N CYS A 31 6.06 -2.69 11.09
CA CYS A 31 6.80 -2.36 9.86
C CYS A 31 7.61 -3.52 9.25
N LYS A 32 7.64 -4.70 9.89
CA LYS A 32 8.39 -5.90 9.46
C LYS A 32 9.91 -5.78 9.33
N ALA A 33 10.52 -4.67 9.72
CA ALA A 33 11.99 -4.54 9.75
C ALA A 33 12.67 -5.60 10.66
N CYS A 34 12.03 -5.97 11.77
CA CYS A 34 12.55 -7.00 12.66
C CYS A 34 12.52 -8.40 12.04
N ALA A 35 11.53 -8.72 11.19
CA ALA A 35 11.42 -10.03 10.55
C ALA A 35 12.53 -10.24 9.51
N SER A 36 12.88 -9.19 8.75
CA SER A 36 13.91 -9.27 7.71
C SER A 36 15.34 -9.23 8.25
N GLN A 37 15.57 -8.54 9.38
CA GLN A 37 16.90 -8.43 9.99
C GLN A 37 17.23 -9.57 10.95
N CYS A 38 16.23 -10.34 11.40
CA CYS A 38 16.44 -11.40 12.38
C CYS A 38 17.05 -12.65 11.73
N PRO A 39 18.23 -13.13 12.19
CA PRO A 39 18.87 -14.32 11.61
C PRO A 39 18.03 -15.60 11.78
N ILE A 40 17.18 -15.64 12.79
CA ILE A 40 16.24 -16.75 13.06
C ILE A 40 14.80 -16.45 12.59
N LYS A 41 14.59 -15.36 11.83
CA LYS A 41 13.31 -14.99 11.20
C LYS A 41 12.12 -14.85 12.16
N VAL A 42 12.31 -14.15 13.28
CA VAL A 42 11.23 -13.83 14.25
C VAL A 42 10.32 -12.74 13.68
N ASP A 43 9.05 -13.06 13.42
CA ASP A 43 8.03 -12.10 12.97
C ASP A 43 7.24 -11.50 14.15
N VAL A 44 7.80 -10.44 14.75
CA VAL A 44 7.14 -9.70 15.84
C VAL A 44 5.78 -9.11 15.41
N PRO A 45 5.62 -8.51 14.21
CA PRO A 45 4.31 -8.05 13.73
C PRO A 45 3.22 -9.13 13.73
N SER A 46 3.50 -10.33 13.24
CA SER A 46 2.54 -11.44 13.25
C SER A 46 2.22 -11.91 14.67
N PHE A 47 3.23 -12.05 15.54
CA PHE A 47 3.00 -12.37 16.96
C PHE A 47 2.15 -11.32 17.66
N ARG A 48 2.38 -10.04 17.39
CA ARG A 48 1.57 -8.94 17.89
C ARG A 48 0.12 -9.05 17.44
N ALA A 49 -0.14 -9.33 16.16
CA ALA A 49 -1.50 -9.45 15.65
C ALA A 49 -2.27 -10.60 16.35
N ARG A 50 -1.60 -11.76 16.52
CA ARG A 50 -2.13 -12.91 17.27
C ARG A 50 -2.33 -12.60 18.74
N PHE A 51 -1.37 -11.94 19.38
CA PHE A 51 -1.47 -11.50 20.77
C PHE A 51 -2.66 -10.55 20.95
N LEU A 52 -2.83 -9.53 20.10
CA LEU A 52 -3.95 -8.60 20.17
C LEU A 52 -5.30 -9.31 19.95
N ASN A 53 -5.33 -10.29 19.04
CA ASN A 53 -6.53 -11.11 18.84
C ASN A 53 -6.94 -11.82 20.14
N LEU A 54 -5.99 -12.49 20.80
CA LEU A 54 -6.20 -13.20 22.06
C LEU A 54 -6.50 -12.24 23.22
N TYR A 55 -5.74 -11.16 23.37
CA TYR A 55 -5.90 -10.18 24.44
C TYR A 55 -7.32 -9.60 24.46
N TYR A 56 -7.86 -9.23 23.29
CA TYR A 56 -9.23 -8.70 23.19
C TYR A 56 -10.33 -9.77 23.25
N THR A 57 -9.99 -11.06 23.39
CA THR A 57 -10.96 -12.08 23.86
C THR A 57 -11.24 -11.94 25.36
N ARG A 58 -10.31 -11.36 26.13
CA ARG A 58 -10.42 -11.19 27.58
C ARG A 58 -10.79 -9.77 28.01
N TYR A 59 -10.33 -8.76 27.27
CA TYR A 59 -10.55 -7.34 27.58
C TYR A 59 -11.41 -6.62 26.53
N GLN A 60 -11.96 -5.47 26.89
CA GLN A 60 -12.66 -4.60 25.95
C GLN A 60 -11.71 -3.95 24.96
N ARG A 61 -12.13 -3.93 23.70
CA ARG A 61 -11.37 -3.34 22.60
C ARG A 61 -11.77 -1.86 22.41
N PRO A 62 -10.80 -0.93 22.27
CA PRO A 62 -11.11 0.48 22.10
C PRO A 62 -11.79 0.76 20.76
N ALA A 63 -12.67 1.77 20.72
CA ALA A 63 -13.46 2.13 19.54
C ALA A 63 -12.60 2.45 18.30
N LYS A 64 -11.45 3.13 18.48
CA LYS A 64 -10.51 3.42 17.39
C LYS A 64 -10.05 2.20 16.62
N ASP A 65 -9.92 1.05 17.27
CA ASP A 65 -9.46 -0.16 16.59
C ASP A 65 -10.50 -0.65 15.59
N TYR A 66 -11.80 -0.50 15.91
CA TYR A 66 -12.87 -0.80 14.97
C TYR A 66 -12.94 0.21 13.83
N LEU A 67 -12.69 1.50 14.10
CA LEU A 67 -12.61 2.52 13.05
C LEU A 67 -11.50 2.20 12.05
N VAL A 68 -10.29 1.91 12.56
CA VAL A 68 -9.13 1.56 11.72
C VAL A 68 -9.37 0.25 10.97
N ALA A 69 -9.93 -0.78 11.62
CA ALA A 69 -10.22 -2.06 10.98
C ALA A 69 -11.18 -1.93 9.78
N ASN A 70 -12.13 -0.99 9.84
CA ASN A 70 -13.12 -0.80 8.78
C ASN A 70 -12.71 0.26 7.74
N ILE A 71 -11.52 0.87 7.85
CA ILE A 71 -11.14 2.01 7.01
C ILE A 71 -11.15 1.66 5.52
N GLU A 72 -10.65 0.48 5.16
CA GLU A 72 -10.59 0.01 3.77
C GLU A 72 -11.98 -0.20 3.17
N THR A 73 -12.98 -0.46 4.00
CA THR A 73 -14.38 -0.59 3.56
C THR A 73 -15.09 0.76 3.50
N MET A 74 -14.76 1.70 4.39
CA MET A 74 -15.35 3.04 4.42
C MET A 74 -14.82 3.96 3.31
N LEU A 75 -13.54 3.83 2.97
CA LEU A 75 -12.84 4.68 2.01
C LEU A 75 -13.53 4.82 0.65
N PRO A 76 -13.98 3.74 -0.02
CA PRO A 76 -14.72 3.84 -1.28
C PRO A 76 -15.99 4.70 -1.19
N TYR A 77 -16.67 4.69 -0.04
CA TYR A 77 -17.88 5.50 0.18
C TYR A 77 -17.51 6.96 0.43
N MET A 78 -16.49 7.21 1.25
CA MET A 78 -16.00 8.57 1.52
C MET A 78 -15.46 9.25 0.25
N ALA A 79 -14.82 8.47 -0.64
CA ALA A 79 -14.29 8.94 -1.92
C ALA A 79 -15.37 9.35 -2.94
N LYS A 80 -16.66 9.09 -2.69
CA LYS A 80 -17.76 9.61 -3.53
C LYS A 80 -17.97 11.12 -3.33
N VAL A 81 -17.68 11.63 -2.13
CA VAL A 81 -17.87 13.05 -1.75
C VAL A 81 -16.63 13.61 -1.05
N PRO A 82 -15.43 13.52 -1.68
CA PRO A 82 -14.15 13.76 -1.02
C PRO A 82 -14.00 15.22 -0.56
N LYS A 83 -14.59 16.19 -1.28
CA LYS A 83 -14.56 17.60 -0.90
C LYS A 83 -15.29 17.88 0.42
N VAL A 84 -16.44 17.24 0.62
CA VAL A 84 -17.25 17.39 1.85
C VAL A 84 -16.55 16.73 3.03
N VAL A 85 -16.05 15.51 2.82
CA VAL A 85 -15.29 14.77 3.83
C VAL A 85 -14.04 15.56 4.24
N ASN A 86 -13.25 16.03 3.27
CA ASN A 86 -12.06 16.83 3.54
C ASN A 86 -12.38 18.15 4.22
N PHE A 87 -13.51 18.79 3.89
CA PHE A 87 -13.94 20.00 4.57
C PHE A 87 -14.22 19.73 6.05
N ALA A 88 -14.91 18.63 6.37
CA ALA A 88 -15.18 18.21 7.75
C ALA A 88 -13.89 17.85 8.49
N LEU A 89 -13.00 17.06 7.89
CA LEU A 89 -11.72 16.65 8.50
C LEU A 89 -10.76 17.80 8.76
N LYS A 90 -10.87 18.90 8.00
CA LYS A 90 -10.08 20.13 8.20
C LYS A 90 -10.58 21.00 9.35
N GLN A 91 -11.79 20.78 9.88
CA GLN A 91 -12.32 21.61 10.95
C GLN A 91 -11.60 21.30 12.28
N PRO A 92 -10.99 22.29 12.95
CA PRO A 92 -10.27 22.07 14.21
C PRO A 92 -11.16 21.50 15.32
N LEU A 93 -12.46 21.83 15.31
CA LEU A 93 -13.43 21.26 16.23
C LEU A 93 -13.61 19.76 16.03
N VAL A 94 -13.70 19.32 14.76
CA VAL A 94 -13.84 17.90 14.40
C VAL A 94 -12.58 17.14 14.78
N GLN A 95 -11.40 17.71 14.56
CA GLN A 95 -10.12 17.10 14.98
C GLN A 95 -10.07 16.91 16.50
N LYS A 96 -10.37 17.96 17.28
CA LYS A 96 -10.41 17.88 18.76
C LYS A 96 -11.47 16.90 19.26
N LEU A 97 -12.65 16.87 18.63
CA LEU A 97 -13.71 15.93 18.99
C LEU A 97 -13.30 14.49 18.69
N THR A 98 -12.69 14.23 17.52
CA THR A 98 -12.27 12.89 17.10
C THR A 98 -11.11 12.39 17.95
N GLU A 99 -10.16 13.27 18.27
CA GLU A 99 -9.07 13.00 19.21
C GLU A 99 -9.63 12.62 20.60
N LYS A 100 -10.56 13.42 21.15
CA LYS A 100 -11.08 13.19 22.51
C LYS A 100 -12.04 12.01 22.62
N SER A 101 -12.87 11.77 21.60
CA SER A 101 -13.92 10.73 21.64
C SER A 101 -13.43 9.38 21.14
N VAL A 102 -12.69 9.36 20.02
CA VAL A 102 -12.24 8.12 19.38
C VAL A 102 -10.77 7.85 19.67
N GLY A 103 -9.96 8.89 19.94
CA GLY A 103 -8.51 8.74 20.09
C GLY A 103 -7.82 8.50 18.74
N TYR A 104 -8.43 9.01 17.65
CA TYR A 104 -7.87 8.97 16.31
C TYR A 104 -7.33 10.36 15.96
N ILE A 105 -6.04 10.43 15.70
CA ILE A 105 -5.27 11.66 15.50
C ILE A 105 -4.78 11.67 14.04
N ASP A 106 -4.76 12.84 13.42
CA ASP A 106 -4.22 13.07 12.08
C ASP A 106 -4.84 12.20 10.98
N ALA A 107 -6.16 12.31 10.83
CA ALA A 107 -6.86 11.68 9.72
C ALA A 107 -6.33 12.22 8.36
N PRO A 108 -5.81 11.35 7.47
CA PRO A 108 -5.35 11.78 6.16
C PRO A 108 -6.51 12.31 5.31
N LEU A 109 -6.22 13.33 4.50
CA LEU A 109 -7.18 13.92 3.58
C LEU A 109 -7.29 13.05 2.32
N LEU A 110 -8.52 12.89 1.82
CA LEU A 110 -8.77 12.18 0.57
C LEU A 110 -8.22 12.97 -0.62
N SER A 111 -7.77 12.25 -1.63
CA SER A 111 -7.27 12.84 -2.86
C SER A 111 -8.38 13.57 -3.61
N VAL A 112 -8.10 14.82 -3.99
CA VAL A 112 -8.94 15.63 -4.85
C VAL A 112 -8.06 16.20 -5.95
N PRO A 113 -8.28 15.84 -7.24
CA PRO A 113 -9.31 14.93 -7.77
C PRO A 113 -9.12 13.46 -7.37
N THR A 114 -10.21 12.67 -7.41
CA THR A 114 -10.18 11.23 -7.12
C THR A 114 -9.48 10.44 -8.22
N LEU A 115 -9.03 9.21 -7.92
CA LEU A 115 -8.40 8.35 -8.92
C LEU A 115 -9.27 8.18 -10.18
N LYS A 116 -10.56 7.87 -10.01
CA LYS A 116 -11.50 7.73 -11.14
C LYS A 116 -11.57 9.00 -12.01
N SER A 117 -11.52 10.19 -11.40
CA SER A 117 -11.51 11.45 -12.14
C SER A 117 -10.18 11.69 -12.87
N ARG A 118 -9.05 11.28 -12.27
CA ARG A 118 -7.70 11.46 -12.83
C ARG A 118 -7.46 10.57 -14.04
N ILE A 119 -7.88 9.31 -13.97
CA ILE A 119 -7.65 8.34 -15.06
C ILE A 119 -8.65 8.46 -16.20
N LYS A 120 -9.77 9.18 -16.04
CA LYS A 120 -10.82 9.32 -17.07
C LYS A 120 -10.30 9.86 -18.41
N HIS A 121 -9.25 10.67 -18.39
CA HIS A 121 -8.65 11.28 -19.59
C HIS A 121 -7.40 10.54 -20.09
N GLN A 122 -7.05 9.43 -19.45
CA GLN A 122 -5.92 8.58 -19.83
C GLN A 122 -6.45 7.32 -20.54
N PRO A 123 -5.70 6.73 -21.48
CA PRO A 123 -6.05 5.46 -22.11
C PRO A 123 -5.78 4.28 -21.17
N VAL A 124 -6.41 4.28 -19.99
CA VAL A 124 -6.38 3.20 -19.01
C VAL A 124 -7.63 2.36 -19.19
N LEU A 125 -7.46 1.05 -19.34
CA LEU A 125 -8.57 0.13 -19.54
C LEU A 125 -9.25 -0.14 -18.19
N GLU A 126 -10.59 -0.07 -18.18
CA GLU A 126 -11.37 -0.59 -17.05
C GLU A 126 -11.31 -2.11 -17.07
N PHE A 127 -11.22 -2.72 -15.88
CA PHE A 127 -11.20 -4.17 -15.77
C PHE A 127 -12.51 -4.80 -16.21
N ASN A 128 -12.42 -5.74 -17.15
CA ASN A 128 -13.48 -6.65 -17.53
C ASN A 128 -12.83 -8.01 -17.79
N LEU A 129 -13.17 -9.02 -16.99
CA LEU A 129 -12.52 -10.32 -17.04
C LEU A 129 -12.70 -11.01 -18.41
N GLU A 130 -13.92 -10.98 -18.97
CA GLU A 130 -14.24 -11.60 -20.26
C GLU A 130 -13.42 -10.97 -21.40
N GLN A 131 -13.29 -9.63 -21.38
CA GLN A 131 -12.49 -8.90 -22.36
C GLN A 131 -11.00 -9.22 -22.25
N LEU A 132 -10.49 -9.38 -21.02
CA LEU A 132 -9.08 -9.76 -20.81
C LEU A 132 -8.82 -11.22 -21.20
N GLN A 133 -9.76 -12.13 -20.94
CA GLN A 133 -9.68 -13.53 -21.38
C GLN A 133 -9.66 -13.64 -22.91
N ALA A 134 -10.40 -12.78 -23.61
CA ALA A 134 -10.43 -12.71 -25.06
C ALA A 134 -9.12 -12.21 -25.70
N ILE A 135 -8.19 -11.64 -24.91
CA ILE A 135 -6.87 -11.22 -25.42
C ILE A 135 -6.05 -12.46 -25.78
N PRO A 136 -5.55 -12.58 -27.03
CA PRO A 136 -4.67 -13.67 -27.43
C PRO A 136 -3.44 -13.76 -26.53
N THR A 137 -3.05 -14.97 -26.13
CA THR A 137 -1.93 -15.20 -25.19
C THR A 137 -0.65 -14.46 -25.58
N ALA A 138 -0.34 -14.40 -26.88
CA ALA A 138 0.85 -13.70 -27.40
C ALA A 138 0.86 -12.18 -27.13
N GLN A 139 -0.30 -11.56 -26.89
CA GLN A 139 -0.43 -10.12 -26.63
C GLN A 139 -0.60 -9.77 -25.15
N ARG A 140 -0.74 -10.77 -24.26
CA ARG A 140 -1.04 -10.52 -22.84
C ARG A 140 0.08 -9.79 -22.11
N GLN A 141 1.33 -10.00 -22.53
CA GLN A 141 2.51 -9.32 -21.99
C GLN A 141 2.59 -7.82 -22.35
N ASP A 142 1.75 -7.34 -23.29
CA ASP A 142 1.61 -5.91 -23.58
C ASP A 142 0.74 -5.20 -22.53
N TYR A 143 0.00 -5.95 -21.72
CA TYR A 143 -0.90 -5.42 -20.70
C TYR A 143 -0.25 -5.47 -19.32
N VAL A 144 -0.68 -4.57 -18.43
CA VAL A 144 -0.23 -4.53 -17.03
C VAL A 144 -1.43 -4.26 -16.15
N CYS A 145 -1.75 -5.20 -15.26
CA CYS A 145 -2.84 -5.06 -14.30
C CYS A 145 -2.37 -4.28 -13.07
N ILE A 146 -2.92 -3.09 -12.86
CA ILE A 146 -2.64 -2.26 -11.69
C ILE A 146 -3.54 -2.74 -10.55
N VAL A 147 -2.93 -3.32 -9.51
CA VAL A 147 -3.60 -3.72 -8.28
C VAL A 147 -3.77 -2.47 -7.42
N GLN A 148 -5.01 -2.08 -7.18
CA GLN A 148 -5.33 -0.91 -6.37
C GLN A 148 -5.12 -1.19 -4.87
N ASP A 149 -4.62 -0.19 -4.16
CA ASP A 149 -4.51 -0.22 -2.70
C ASP A 149 -5.28 0.95 -2.06
N PRO A 150 -5.77 0.79 -0.81
CA PRO A 150 -6.63 1.79 -0.20
C PRO A 150 -5.91 3.13 0.07
N PHE A 151 -4.59 3.13 0.22
CA PHE A 151 -3.88 4.34 0.61
C PHE A 151 -3.52 5.19 -0.60
N THR A 152 -2.93 4.60 -1.64
CA THR A 152 -2.60 5.32 -2.87
C THR A 152 -3.87 5.62 -3.67
N SER A 153 -4.85 4.71 -3.80
CA SER A 153 -6.04 5.00 -4.60
C SER A 153 -6.93 6.10 -4.00
N PHE A 154 -6.99 6.25 -2.68
CA PHE A 154 -7.89 7.19 -2.02
C PHE A 154 -7.21 8.41 -1.40
N TYR A 155 -5.99 8.32 -0.89
CA TYR A 155 -5.27 9.46 -0.32
C TYR A 155 -4.27 10.08 -1.30
N ASP A 156 -3.55 9.27 -2.07
CA ASP A 156 -2.51 9.73 -3.00
C ASP A 156 -2.70 9.26 -4.46
N ALA A 157 -3.89 9.54 -4.99
CA ALA A 157 -4.32 9.04 -6.30
C ALA A 157 -3.42 9.48 -7.47
N GLN A 158 -2.59 10.49 -7.27
CA GLN A 158 -1.63 10.95 -8.26
C GLN A 158 -0.54 9.89 -8.51
N VAL A 159 -0.10 9.15 -7.49
CA VAL A 159 0.96 8.14 -7.65
C VAL A 159 0.49 7.02 -8.59
N VAL A 160 -0.77 6.58 -8.43
CA VAL A 160 -1.38 5.57 -9.31
C VAL A 160 -1.56 6.10 -10.74
N GLU A 161 -1.98 7.37 -10.88
CA GLU A 161 -2.08 8.04 -12.18
C GLU A 161 -0.72 8.11 -12.90
N ASP A 162 0.34 8.48 -12.17
CA ASP A 162 1.68 8.60 -12.72
C ASP A 162 2.28 7.22 -13.06
N PHE A 163 1.95 6.18 -12.30
CA PHE A 163 2.30 4.80 -12.66
C PHE A 163 1.60 4.33 -13.93
N ALA A 164 0.30 4.63 -14.10
CA ALA A 164 -0.42 4.33 -15.33
C ALA A 164 0.19 5.06 -16.55
N LYS A 165 0.59 6.33 -16.39
CA LYS A 165 1.31 7.09 -17.43
C LYS A 165 2.67 6.47 -17.75
N LEU A 166 3.38 5.95 -16.74
CA LEU A 166 4.65 5.25 -16.95
C LEU A 166 4.44 4.00 -17.81
N ILE A 167 3.45 3.17 -17.50
CA ILE A 167 3.11 1.98 -18.30
C ILE A 167 2.85 2.37 -19.76
N LEU A 168 2.05 3.42 -20.00
CA LEU A 168 1.77 3.94 -21.34
C LEU A 168 3.03 4.41 -22.07
N LYS A 169 3.92 5.13 -21.37
CA LYS A 169 5.20 5.59 -21.94
C LYS A 169 6.16 4.46 -22.28
N LEU A 170 6.03 3.31 -21.61
CA LEU A 170 6.77 2.10 -21.91
C LEU A 170 6.14 1.29 -23.07
N GLY A 171 5.11 1.83 -23.73
CA GLY A 171 4.43 1.17 -24.85
C GLY A 171 3.47 0.06 -24.42
N LYS A 172 3.17 -0.08 -23.13
CA LYS A 172 2.28 -1.08 -22.57
C LYS A 172 0.90 -0.50 -22.26
N LYS A 173 -0.08 -1.37 -22.04
CA LYS A 173 -1.49 -1.03 -21.82
C LYS A 173 -1.86 -1.24 -20.35
N PRO A 174 -2.07 -0.18 -19.56
CA PRO A 174 -2.49 -0.31 -18.16
C PRO A 174 -3.97 -0.73 -18.08
N VAL A 175 -4.24 -1.71 -17.23
CA VAL A 175 -5.58 -2.17 -16.86
C VAL A 175 -5.79 -1.88 -15.39
N MET A 176 -6.80 -1.10 -15.04
CA MET A 176 -7.12 -0.78 -13.65
C MET A 176 -8.02 -1.85 -13.06
N LEU A 177 -7.51 -2.66 -12.13
CA LEU A 177 -8.33 -3.66 -11.42
C LEU A 177 -9.35 -2.98 -10.50
N PRO A 178 -10.50 -3.60 -10.20
CA PRO A 178 -11.43 -3.08 -9.21
C PRO A 178 -10.77 -3.01 -7.83
N PHE A 179 -11.17 -2.01 -7.04
CA PHE A 179 -10.71 -1.91 -5.66
C PHE A 179 -11.26 -3.07 -4.82
N LYS A 180 -10.36 -3.79 -4.16
CA LYS A 180 -10.64 -4.84 -3.18
C LYS A 180 -9.89 -4.51 -1.88
N PRO A 181 -10.53 -4.61 -0.70
CA PRO A 181 -9.82 -4.45 0.57
C PRO A 181 -8.69 -5.48 0.70
N ASN A 182 -7.50 -5.02 1.08
CA ASN A 182 -6.36 -5.90 1.32
C ASN A 182 -6.46 -6.56 2.71
N GLY A 183 -7.02 -5.86 3.70
CA GLY A 183 -7.13 -6.33 5.08
C GLY A 183 -5.90 -6.05 5.94
N LYS A 184 -4.91 -5.29 5.45
CA LYS A 184 -3.72 -4.94 6.25
C LYS A 184 -4.12 -4.22 7.54
N ALA A 185 -5.11 -3.32 7.49
CA ALA A 185 -5.58 -2.59 8.66
C ALA A 185 -6.21 -3.53 9.71
N THR A 186 -7.00 -4.52 9.28
CA THR A 186 -7.60 -5.52 10.17
C THR A 186 -6.54 -6.44 10.77
N HIS A 187 -5.54 -6.86 9.97
CA HIS A 187 -4.40 -7.66 10.43
C HIS A 187 -3.60 -6.95 11.52
N ILE A 188 -3.17 -5.70 11.28
CA ILE A 188 -2.37 -4.91 12.23
C ILE A 188 -3.12 -4.71 13.56
N LYS A 189 -4.46 -4.64 13.53
CA LYS A 189 -5.28 -4.53 14.73
C LYS A 189 -5.67 -5.88 15.35
N GLY A 190 -5.24 -7.01 14.80
CA GLY A 190 -5.53 -8.34 15.33
C GLY A 190 -6.98 -8.79 15.12
N PHE A 191 -7.68 -8.25 14.13
CA PHE A 191 -8.99 -8.76 13.69
C PHE A 191 -8.79 -9.93 12.71
N LEU A 192 -8.12 -10.99 13.16
CA LEU A 192 -7.64 -12.08 12.29
C LEU A 192 -8.74 -12.80 11.52
N ALA A 193 -9.92 -12.99 12.10
CA ALA A 193 -11.06 -13.58 11.39
C ALA A 193 -11.58 -12.69 10.25
N GLN A 194 -11.60 -11.37 10.45
CA GLN A 194 -11.98 -10.42 9.40
C GLN A 194 -10.90 -10.34 8.33
N PHE A 195 -9.62 -10.34 8.75
CA PHE A 195 -8.48 -10.40 7.85
C PHE A 195 -8.53 -11.65 6.97
N ALA A 196 -8.70 -12.84 7.53
CA ALA A 196 -8.80 -14.09 6.77
C ALA A 196 -9.92 -14.04 5.71
N LYS A 197 -11.09 -13.51 6.07
CA LYS A 197 -12.20 -13.36 5.12
C LYS A 197 -11.89 -12.39 3.97
N SER A 198 -11.30 -11.23 4.29
CA SER A 198 -10.88 -10.27 3.26
C SER A 198 -9.74 -10.83 2.40
N ALA A 199 -8.79 -11.52 3.02
CA ALA A 199 -7.66 -12.14 2.35
C ALA A 199 -8.14 -13.21 1.37
N GLN A 200 -9.03 -14.12 1.78
CA GLN A 200 -9.58 -15.14 0.88
C GLN A 200 -10.28 -14.50 -0.32
N ASN A 201 -11.18 -13.54 -0.09
CA ASN A 201 -11.92 -12.90 -1.19
C ASN A 201 -11.01 -12.18 -2.20
N THR A 202 -9.94 -11.55 -1.73
CA THR A 202 -8.98 -10.87 -2.58
C THR A 202 -8.02 -11.85 -3.25
N ALA A 203 -7.62 -12.91 -2.54
CA ALA A 203 -6.79 -13.99 -3.07
C ALA A 203 -7.49 -14.74 -4.21
N ASP A 204 -8.76 -15.12 -4.03
CA ASP A 204 -9.57 -15.77 -5.06
C ASP A 204 -9.62 -14.92 -6.35
N PHE A 205 -9.87 -13.62 -6.18
CA PHE A 205 -9.91 -12.66 -7.28
C PHE A 205 -8.54 -12.51 -7.96
N LEU A 206 -7.46 -12.37 -7.19
CA LEU A 206 -6.11 -12.21 -7.76
C LEU A 206 -5.65 -13.49 -8.46
N ALA A 207 -6.00 -14.67 -7.95
CA ALA A 207 -5.71 -15.96 -8.59
C ALA A 207 -6.45 -16.09 -9.94
N GLU A 208 -7.72 -15.67 -10.00
CA GLU A 208 -8.49 -15.63 -11.25
C GLU A 208 -7.86 -14.71 -12.31
N VAL A 209 -7.37 -13.54 -11.90
CA VAL A 209 -6.69 -12.62 -12.82
C VAL A 209 -5.29 -13.11 -13.17
N ALA A 210 -4.56 -13.72 -12.22
CA ALA A 210 -3.22 -14.26 -12.46
C ALA A 210 -3.22 -15.42 -13.46
N ALA A 211 -4.30 -16.21 -13.52
CA ALA A 211 -4.49 -17.26 -14.53
C ALA A 211 -4.48 -16.73 -15.99
N LEU A 212 -4.62 -15.41 -16.17
CA LEU A 212 -4.48 -14.78 -17.48
C LEU A 212 -3.02 -14.62 -17.92
N ASP A 213 -2.03 -14.78 -17.05
CA ASP A 213 -0.61 -14.52 -17.34
C ASP A 213 -0.37 -13.05 -17.79
N ILE A 214 -1.10 -12.12 -17.19
CA ILE A 214 -0.87 -10.67 -17.30
C ILE A 214 -0.20 -10.21 -16.00
N PRO A 215 0.90 -9.43 -16.05
CA PRO A 215 1.60 -9.01 -14.84
C PRO A 215 0.70 -8.16 -13.93
N LEU A 216 0.58 -8.60 -12.68
CA LEU A 216 -0.09 -7.88 -11.60
C LEU A 216 0.93 -7.00 -10.89
N VAL A 217 0.69 -5.69 -10.82
CA VAL A 217 1.62 -4.74 -10.20
C VAL A 217 0.91 -3.86 -9.19
N GLY A 218 1.38 -3.87 -7.95
CA GLY A 218 0.95 -2.98 -6.88
C GLY A 218 1.93 -1.82 -6.68
N VAL A 219 1.37 -0.65 -6.41
CA VAL A 219 2.13 0.60 -6.22
C VAL A 219 2.70 0.68 -4.81
N ASP A 220 1.90 0.35 -3.80
CA ASP A 220 2.36 0.35 -2.40
C ASP A 220 3.06 -0.98 -2.03
N PRO A 221 4.35 -0.96 -1.64
CA PRO A 221 5.08 -2.18 -1.32
C PRO A 221 4.58 -2.87 -0.04
N ALA A 222 4.06 -2.13 0.95
CA ALA A 222 3.60 -2.74 2.20
C ALA A 222 2.33 -3.59 1.97
N LEU A 223 1.46 -3.17 1.05
CA LEU A 223 0.29 -3.93 0.63
C LEU A 223 0.67 -5.08 -0.30
N VAL A 224 1.65 -4.89 -1.20
CA VAL A 224 2.18 -5.98 -2.04
C VAL A 224 2.78 -7.10 -1.19
N LEU A 225 3.62 -6.76 -0.20
CA LEU A 225 4.22 -7.73 0.71
C LEU A 225 3.17 -8.44 1.59
N CYS A 226 2.04 -7.78 1.89
CA CYS A 226 0.91 -8.41 2.60
C CYS A 226 0.38 -9.64 1.84
N TYR A 227 0.29 -9.56 0.51
CA TYR A 227 -0.13 -10.68 -0.31
C TYR A 227 0.85 -11.86 -0.30
N ARG A 228 2.14 -11.60 -0.05
CA ARG A 228 3.18 -12.61 -0.08
C ARG A 228 3.34 -13.31 1.26
N ASP A 229 3.36 -12.53 2.34
CA ASP A 229 3.68 -13.05 3.66
C ASP A 229 2.40 -13.35 4.46
N GLU A 230 1.62 -12.33 4.80
CA GLU A 230 0.46 -12.48 5.69
C GLU A 230 -0.65 -13.34 5.07
N TYR A 231 -0.87 -13.25 3.76
CA TYR A 231 -1.84 -14.11 3.06
C TYR A 231 -1.38 -15.57 3.07
N THR A 232 -0.09 -15.83 2.87
CA THR A 232 0.48 -17.18 2.97
C THR A 232 0.37 -17.72 4.40
N GLU A 233 0.60 -16.88 5.41
CA GLU A 233 0.48 -17.28 6.82
C GLU A 233 -0.96 -17.63 7.22
N ILE A 234 -1.95 -16.84 6.78
CA ILE A 234 -3.35 -17.01 7.23
C ILE A 234 -4.16 -17.99 6.39
N LEU A 235 -3.89 -18.09 5.07
CA LEU A 235 -4.64 -18.94 4.14
C LEU A 235 -3.92 -20.26 3.83
N ALA A 236 -2.60 -20.32 4.03
CA ALA A 236 -1.78 -21.49 3.69
C ALA A 236 -2.04 -21.96 2.25
N GLN A 237 -2.57 -23.18 2.08
CA GLN A 237 -2.85 -23.78 0.76
C GLN A 237 -4.05 -23.12 0.04
N GLU A 238 -4.93 -22.43 0.77
CA GLU A 238 -6.11 -21.75 0.20
C GLU A 238 -5.77 -20.38 -0.40
N ARG A 239 -4.51 -19.93 -0.30
CA ARG A 239 -4.05 -18.65 -0.85
C ARG A 239 -4.18 -18.56 -2.38
N GLY A 240 -4.14 -19.70 -3.08
CA GLY A 240 -4.09 -19.72 -4.54
C GLY A 240 -2.72 -19.32 -5.11
N ASP A 241 -2.59 -19.42 -6.43
CA ASP A 241 -1.35 -19.17 -7.16
C ASP A 241 -1.42 -17.80 -7.88
N PHE A 242 -0.78 -16.81 -7.27
CA PHE A 242 -0.61 -15.49 -7.87
C PHE A 242 0.62 -14.79 -7.30
N ASP A 243 1.25 -13.94 -8.11
CA ASP A 243 2.29 -13.02 -7.66
C ASP A 243 1.93 -11.59 -8.06
N VAL A 244 1.80 -10.72 -7.05
CA VAL A 244 1.68 -9.29 -7.27
C VAL A 244 3.08 -8.72 -7.15
N LEU A 245 3.58 -8.17 -8.25
CA LEU A 245 4.88 -7.53 -8.29
C LEU A 245 4.78 -6.13 -7.67
N THR A 246 5.84 -5.72 -7.01
CA THR A 246 6.07 -4.30 -6.77
C THR A 246 6.45 -3.62 -8.08
N VAL A 247 6.28 -2.29 -8.15
CA VAL A 247 6.70 -1.50 -9.32
C VAL A 247 8.18 -1.74 -9.69
N HIS A 248 9.06 -1.90 -8.71
CA HIS A 248 10.49 -2.07 -8.97
C HIS A 248 10.83 -3.46 -9.52
N GLU A 249 10.20 -4.52 -9.01
CA GLU A 249 10.38 -5.90 -9.51
C GLU A 249 9.90 -6.02 -10.95
N TRP A 250 8.76 -5.38 -11.27
CA TRP A 250 8.24 -5.35 -12.62
C TRP A 250 9.09 -4.52 -13.58
N LEU A 251 9.58 -3.35 -13.14
CA LEU A 251 10.30 -2.41 -14.00
C LEU A 251 11.76 -2.83 -14.26
N THR A 252 12.43 -3.46 -13.30
CA THR A 252 13.84 -3.86 -13.39
C THR A 252 14.19 -4.70 -14.63
N PRO A 253 13.46 -5.78 -14.99
CA PRO A 253 13.76 -6.54 -16.20
C PRO A 253 13.52 -5.72 -17.47
N ILE A 254 12.43 -4.94 -17.52
CA ILE A 254 12.08 -4.10 -18.68
C ILE A 254 13.18 -3.08 -18.97
N LEU A 255 13.76 -2.47 -17.93
CA LEU A 255 14.83 -1.49 -18.09
C LEU A 255 16.13 -2.07 -18.65
N LYS A 256 16.36 -3.38 -18.58
CA LYS A 256 17.53 -4.01 -19.19
C LYS A 256 17.43 -4.06 -20.72
N ASP A 257 16.21 -4.17 -21.23
CA ASP A 257 15.90 -4.30 -22.66
C ASP A 257 15.64 -2.95 -23.33
N VAL A 258 15.36 -1.91 -22.55
CA VAL A 258 15.29 -0.53 -23.05
C VAL A 258 16.72 -0.04 -23.32
N GLU A 259 17.15 -0.11 -24.57
CA GLU A 259 18.30 0.68 -25.00
C GLU A 259 18.02 2.16 -24.71
N PRO A 260 18.96 2.89 -24.04
CA PRO A 260 18.76 4.30 -23.78
C PRO A 260 18.62 5.03 -25.13
N SER A 261 17.39 5.39 -25.47
CA SER A 261 17.10 6.00 -26.76
C SER A 261 17.88 7.31 -26.88
N SER A 262 18.55 7.47 -28.02
CA SER A 262 19.25 8.69 -28.43
C SER A 262 18.30 9.91 -28.55
N VAL A 263 16.99 9.70 -28.39
CA VAL A 263 15.97 10.75 -28.39
C VAL A 263 16.06 11.64 -27.15
N LEU A 264 16.49 11.12 -25.98
CA LEU A 264 16.81 12.02 -24.85
C LEU A 264 18.06 12.87 -25.09
N MET A 265 18.96 12.47 -26.01
CA MET A 265 20.18 13.25 -26.29
C MET A 265 19.89 14.57 -26.99
N LYS A 266 18.87 14.63 -27.87
CA LYS A 266 18.60 15.84 -28.68
C LYS A 266 17.72 16.89 -28.02
N GLN A 267 16.83 16.50 -27.10
CA GLN A 267 15.96 17.47 -26.39
C GLN A 267 16.35 17.74 -24.94
N THR A 268 17.12 16.86 -24.28
CA THR A 268 17.42 17.03 -22.84
C THR A 268 18.90 16.91 -22.48
N GLY A 269 19.75 16.39 -23.37
CA GLY A 269 21.18 16.17 -23.09
C GLY A 269 21.44 15.17 -21.95
N ILE A 270 20.47 14.32 -21.61
CA ILE A 270 20.55 13.37 -20.49
C ILE A 270 20.58 11.95 -21.07
N CYS A 271 21.72 11.28 -20.94
CA CYS A 271 21.80 9.85 -21.21
C CYS A 271 21.33 9.10 -19.95
N LEU A 272 20.28 8.29 -20.06
CA LEU A 272 19.79 7.44 -18.97
C LEU A 272 20.90 6.50 -18.43
N ARG A 273 21.86 6.14 -19.29
CA ARG A 273 23.05 5.35 -18.92
C ARG A 273 24.04 6.12 -18.03
N THR A 274 24.14 7.44 -18.18
CA THR A 274 25.05 8.27 -17.37
C THR A 274 24.49 8.53 -15.98
N VAL A 275 23.15 8.53 -15.80
CA VAL A 275 22.52 8.67 -14.47
C VAL A 275 22.78 7.42 -13.59
N LEU A 276 22.88 6.23 -14.20
CA LEU A 276 23.12 4.98 -13.48
C LEU A 276 24.60 4.59 -13.36
N LYS A 277 25.47 4.99 -14.31
CA LYS A 277 26.92 4.67 -14.25
C LYS A 277 27.81 5.81 -13.73
N ASN A 278 27.35 7.05 -13.75
CA ASN A 278 28.18 8.19 -13.35
C ASN A 278 27.45 8.98 -12.25
N GLN A 279 28.00 8.94 -11.04
CA GLN A 279 27.55 9.66 -9.85
C GLN A 279 27.76 11.19 -9.97
N ASN A 280 27.39 11.80 -11.10
CA ASN A 280 27.64 13.20 -11.36
C ASN A 280 26.44 14.05 -10.92
N ALA A 281 26.64 14.93 -9.92
CA ALA A 281 25.61 15.69 -9.21
C ALA A 281 24.68 16.54 -10.11
N LYS A 282 25.15 16.95 -11.30
CA LYS A 282 24.35 17.68 -12.29
C LYS A 282 23.21 16.86 -12.91
N CYS A 283 23.38 15.53 -13.06
CA CYS A 283 22.36 14.67 -13.65
C CYS A 283 21.20 14.41 -12.66
N ARG A 284 21.53 14.19 -11.38
CA ARG A 284 20.55 14.07 -10.27
C ARG A 284 19.63 15.29 -10.21
N LYS A 285 20.18 16.50 -10.36
CA LYS A 285 19.44 17.79 -10.38
C LYS A 285 18.34 17.92 -11.42
N ARG A 286 18.54 17.40 -12.64
CA ARG A 286 17.55 17.53 -13.72
C ARG A 286 16.48 16.45 -13.69
N VAL A 287 16.81 15.21 -13.33
CA VAL A 287 15.82 14.13 -13.24
C VAL A 287 14.80 14.41 -12.13
N GLY A 288 15.26 14.93 -10.97
CA GLY A 288 14.37 15.37 -9.89
C GLY A 288 13.45 16.54 -10.26
N GLN A 289 13.78 17.30 -11.31
CA GLN A 289 12.95 18.40 -11.82
C GLN A 289 11.76 17.89 -12.67
N TYR A 290 11.88 16.72 -13.28
CA TYR A 290 10.81 16.09 -14.09
C TYR A 290 10.00 15.03 -13.32
N PHE A 291 10.58 14.45 -12.25
CA PHE A 291 9.92 13.47 -11.37
C PHE A 291 10.05 13.85 -9.88
N PRO A 292 9.51 15.01 -9.46
CA PRO A 292 9.71 15.54 -8.11
C PRO A 292 9.08 14.69 -6.99
N ALA A 293 8.14 13.80 -7.32
CA ALA A 293 7.52 12.89 -6.36
C ALA A 293 8.45 11.72 -5.96
N LEU A 294 9.43 11.37 -6.80
CA LEU A 294 10.35 10.24 -6.59
C LEU A 294 11.73 10.67 -6.07
N TRP A 295 12.06 11.96 -6.13
CA TRP A 295 13.38 12.51 -5.81
C TRP A 295 13.26 13.79 -4.99
N ARG A 296 13.96 13.87 -3.84
CA ARG A 296 14.07 15.10 -3.02
C ARG A 296 15.51 15.59 -2.95
N ALA A 297 15.69 16.91 -2.97
CA ALA A 297 16.97 17.55 -2.66
C ALA A 297 17.17 17.66 -1.14
N PRO A 298 18.36 17.38 -0.58
CA PRO A 298 18.68 17.73 0.79
C PRO A 298 18.70 19.25 0.98
N HIS A 299 18.58 19.71 2.22
CA HIS A 299 18.55 21.13 2.60
C HIS A 299 19.79 21.95 2.18
N ASP A 300 20.89 21.30 1.76
CA ASP A 300 22.14 21.93 1.32
C ASP A 300 22.22 22.20 -0.21
N GLY A 301 21.23 21.74 -0.98
CA GLY A 301 21.14 21.95 -2.42
C GLY A 301 22.23 21.25 -3.26
N SER A 302 23.01 20.32 -2.71
CA SER A 302 24.19 19.76 -3.39
C SER A 302 23.89 18.53 -4.28
N SER A 303 22.81 17.79 -4.03
CA SER A 303 22.43 16.58 -4.80
C SER A 303 20.91 16.32 -4.78
N TRP A 304 20.40 15.40 -5.62
CA TRP A 304 19.03 14.87 -5.52
C TRP A 304 19.13 13.37 -5.30
N LEU A 305 18.35 12.84 -4.36
CA LEU A 305 18.36 11.43 -4.00
C LEU A 305 16.98 10.82 -4.24
N LEU A 306 16.96 9.57 -4.71
CA LEU A 306 15.74 8.76 -4.81
C LEU A 306 15.25 8.52 -3.38
N TRP A 307 14.09 9.06 -3.01
CA TRP A 307 13.64 9.07 -1.62
C TRP A 307 12.39 8.20 -1.47
N TYR A 308 12.54 7.03 -0.84
CA TYR A 308 11.44 6.20 -0.37
C TYR A 308 11.84 5.58 0.97
N GLY A 309 11.11 5.89 2.04
CA GLY A 309 11.20 5.13 3.30
C GLY A 309 12.42 5.34 4.21
N GLY A 310 12.98 6.55 4.30
CA GLY A 310 13.86 6.92 5.43
C GLY A 310 15.31 6.40 5.42
N HIS A 311 15.76 5.71 4.37
CA HIS A 311 17.17 5.39 4.19
C HIS A 311 17.76 6.14 2.99
N VAL A 312 18.75 7.00 3.26
CA VAL A 312 19.58 7.64 2.26
C VAL A 312 20.65 6.64 1.83
N TRP A 313 20.59 6.18 0.58
CA TRP A 313 21.69 5.42 -0.03
C TRP A 313 22.68 6.41 -0.64
N SER A 314 23.95 6.32 -0.21
CA SER A 314 25.10 7.06 -0.75
C SER A 314 25.44 6.62 -2.17
#